data_AF-A0A4P6UW31-F1
#
_entry.id   AF-A0A4P6UW31-F1
#
_cell.length_a   1.000
_cell.length_b   1.000
_cell.length_c   1.000
_cell.angle_alpha   90.00
_cell.angle_beta   90.00
_cell.angle_gamma   90.00
#
_symmetry.space_group_name_H-M   'P 1'
#
loop_
_entity.id
_entity.type
_entity.pdbx_description
1 polymer ?
#
loop_
_entity_poly.entity_id
_entity_poly.type
_entity_poly.pdbx_seq_one_letter_code
_entity_poly.pdbx_strand_id
1 'polypeptide(L)'
;MIKKIEPYELINFVDHILQIDENGNFIPVIDEKTGKQKVNPITGAPVWKALQEGTRHNAKVMGHLDKNIQLNREYLIAFQRQLKSIIAQLELNGRVPSANGNFLDAFDGSPSRIKLLNEATHVKADISAGTNVAVSVIDASQFNAFTYATIFDGTNYEDVYITAVDTSANTITVQTMAHDYVKGAIIARSTAVVDTETQEMLVGPHTVYEVELVEVV
;
A
#
# COMPACT_ATOMS: atom_id res chain seq x y z
N MET A 1 4.82 -22.45 -6.78
CA MET A 1 5.88 -23.48 -6.66
C MET A 1 7.23 -22.82 -6.81
N ILE A 2 7.99 -22.66 -5.71
CA ILE A 2 9.36 -22.13 -5.75
C ILE A 2 10.27 -23.32 -6.07
N LYS A 3 10.84 -23.34 -7.27
CA LYS A 3 11.79 -24.38 -7.69
C LYS A 3 13.03 -24.29 -6.79
N LYS A 4 13.32 -25.34 -5.99
CA LYS A 4 14.54 -25.41 -5.18
C LYS A 4 15.74 -25.37 -6.12
N ILE A 5 16.70 -24.50 -5.78
CA ILE A 5 17.94 -24.30 -6.53
C ILE A 5 18.93 -25.37 -6.07
N GLU A 6 19.52 -26.10 -7.02
CA GLU A 6 20.57 -27.08 -6.73
C GLU A 6 21.87 -26.36 -6.30
N PRO A 7 22.59 -26.88 -5.28
CA PRO A 7 23.89 -26.36 -4.92
C PRO A 7 24.87 -26.54 -6.08
N TYR A 8 25.55 -25.46 -6.51
CA TYR A 8 26.54 -25.51 -7.58
C TYR A 8 27.94 -25.72 -7.01
N GLU A 9 28.76 -26.49 -7.72
CA GLU A 9 30.17 -26.73 -7.39
C GLU A 9 31.06 -25.89 -8.31
N LEU A 10 32.13 -25.35 -7.73
CA LEU A 10 33.08 -24.47 -8.40
C LEU A 10 33.95 -25.30 -9.36
N ILE A 11 33.64 -25.26 -10.65
CA ILE A 11 34.43 -25.97 -11.67
C ILE A 11 35.67 -25.14 -11.98
N ASN A 12 36.83 -25.59 -11.50
CA ASN A 12 38.13 -25.02 -11.89
C ASN A 12 38.42 -25.37 -13.35
N PHE A 13 38.16 -24.44 -14.26
CA PHE A 13 38.59 -24.56 -15.65
C PHE A 13 40.10 -24.42 -15.74
N VAL A 14 40.79 -25.48 -16.20
CA VAL A 14 42.23 -25.45 -16.52
C VAL A 14 42.37 -25.68 -18.02
N ASP A 15 42.28 -24.62 -18.81
CA ASP A 15 42.52 -24.67 -20.26
C ASP A 15 43.97 -24.26 -20.56
N HIS A 16 44.83 -25.24 -20.86
CA HIS A 16 46.14 -25.00 -21.46
C HIS A 16 46.31 -25.94 -22.67
N ILE A 17 46.66 -25.40 -23.83
CA ILE A 17 47.15 -26.20 -24.95
C ILE A 17 48.66 -26.36 -24.77
N LEU A 18 49.10 -27.58 -24.48
CA LEU A 18 50.50 -27.91 -24.20
C LEU A 18 51.27 -28.19 -25.49
N GLN A 19 52.52 -27.72 -25.54
CA GLN A 19 53.41 -28.01 -26.67
C GLN A 19 53.94 -29.46 -26.57
N ILE A 20 53.93 -30.16 -27.70
CA ILE A 20 54.37 -31.55 -27.85
C ILE A 20 55.64 -31.56 -28.72
N ASP A 21 56.60 -32.44 -28.40
CA ASP A 21 57.80 -32.71 -29.20
C ASP A 21 57.50 -33.60 -30.44
N GLU A 22 58.50 -33.79 -31.31
CA GLU A 22 58.35 -34.63 -32.53
C GLU A 22 58.04 -36.11 -32.21
N ASN A 23 58.24 -36.53 -30.97
CA ASN A 23 58.00 -37.90 -30.48
C ASN A 23 56.67 -38.04 -29.73
N GLY A 24 55.86 -36.98 -29.65
CA GLY A 24 54.56 -37.03 -28.98
C GLY A 24 54.58 -36.74 -27.47
N ASN A 25 55.70 -36.31 -26.89
CA ASN A 25 55.84 -36.01 -25.46
C ASN A 25 55.70 -34.50 -25.16
N PHE A 26 55.15 -34.17 -24.00
CA PHE A 26 55.03 -32.78 -23.54
C PHE A 26 56.40 -32.17 -23.20
N ILE A 27 56.62 -30.91 -23.59
CA ILE A 27 57.88 -30.19 -23.31
C ILE A 27 57.83 -29.58 -21.91
N PRO A 28 58.71 -29.98 -20.97
CA PRO A 28 58.73 -29.44 -19.60
C PRO A 28 59.30 -28.01 -19.57
N VAL A 29 58.77 -27.15 -18.69
CA VAL A 29 59.42 -25.85 -18.39
C VAL A 29 60.51 -26.09 -17.36
N ILE A 30 61.76 -25.87 -17.74
CA ILE A 30 62.93 -26.03 -16.86
C ILE A 30 63.18 -24.71 -16.12
N ASP A 31 63.37 -24.78 -14.80
CA ASP A 31 63.74 -23.61 -14.00
C ASP A 31 65.26 -23.37 -14.10
N GLU A 32 65.65 -22.22 -14.65
CA GLU A 32 67.05 -21.87 -14.94
C GLU A 32 67.97 -21.91 -13.71
N LYS A 33 67.42 -21.78 -12.49
CA LYS A 33 68.20 -21.77 -11.25
C LYS A 33 68.47 -23.16 -10.67
N THR A 34 67.61 -24.14 -10.98
CA THR A 34 67.68 -25.47 -10.36
C THR A 34 67.93 -26.58 -11.37
N GLY A 35 67.80 -26.30 -12.68
CA GLY A 35 67.95 -27.29 -13.75
C GLY A 35 66.88 -28.38 -13.73
N LYS A 36 65.85 -28.23 -12.89
CA LYS A 36 64.74 -29.19 -12.73
C LYS A 36 63.47 -28.63 -13.33
N GLN A 37 62.53 -29.52 -13.66
CA GLN A 37 61.21 -29.12 -14.14
C GLN A 37 60.52 -28.26 -13.07
N LYS A 38 60.01 -27.11 -13.50
CA LYS A 38 59.27 -26.18 -12.65
C LYS A 38 57.97 -26.85 -12.21
N VAL A 39 57.69 -26.79 -10.92
CA VAL A 39 56.46 -27.33 -10.31
C VAL A 39 55.57 -26.16 -9.90
N ASN A 40 54.27 -26.27 -10.12
CA ASN A 40 53.32 -25.25 -9.68
C ASN A 40 53.26 -25.26 -8.14
N PRO A 41 53.58 -24.14 -7.46
CA PRO A 41 53.64 -24.10 -6.00
C PRO A 41 52.28 -24.31 -5.31
N ILE A 42 51.17 -24.13 -6.04
CA ILE A 42 49.81 -24.26 -5.49
C ILE A 42 49.24 -25.67 -5.69
N THR A 43 49.54 -26.32 -6.81
CA THR A 43 48.94 -27.63 -7.16
C THR A 43 49.91 -28.80 -7.08
N GLY A 44 51.22 -28.56 -6.93
CA GLY A 44 52.24 -29.61 -6.92
C GLY A 44 52.44 -30.31 -8.28
N ALA A 45 51.75 -29.87 -9.33
CA ALA A 45 51.81 -30.47 -10.65
C ALA A 45 53.02 -29.93 -11.46
N PRO A 46 53.65 -30.78 -12.30
CA PRO A 46 54.70 -30.35 -13.21
C PRO A 46 54.17 -29.33 -14.23
N VAL A 47 54.93 -28.25 -14.47
CA VAL A 47 54.57 -27.20 -15.43
C VAL A 47 55.14 -27.55 -16.80
N TRP A 48 54.27 -27.53 -17.80
CA TRP A 48 54.57 -27.82 -19.20
C TRP A 48 54.52 -26.52 -20.03
N LYS A 49 55.28 -26.46 -21.12
CA LYS A 49 55.35 -25.28 -21.97
C LYS A 49 54.04 -25.13 -22.74
N ALA A 50 53.34 -24.01 -22.55
CA ALA A 50 52.11 -23.71 -23.28
C ALA A 50 52.43 -23.20 -24.69
N LEU A 51 51.70 -23.70 -25.71
CA LEU A 51 51.79 -23.21 -27.09
C LEU A 51 51.16 -21.83 -27.23
N GLN A 52 50.10 -21.58 -26.45
CA GLN A 52 49.42 -20.29 -26.32
C GLN A 52 48.92 -20.16 -24.88
N GLU A 53 49.32 -19.10 -24.19
CA GLU A 53 48.74 -18.78 -22.87
C GLU A 53 47.35 -18.18 -23.09
N GLY A 54 46.30 -18.87 -22.63
CA GLY A 54 44.95 -18.30 -22.58
C GLY A 54 44.85 -17.12 -21.60
N THR A 55 43.83 -16.26 -21.78
CA THR A 55 43.55 -15.16 -20.85
C THR A 55 43.24 -15.71 -19.46
N ARG A 56 44.18 -15.58 -18.52
CA ARG A 56 44.00 -16.05 -17.14
C ARG A 56 42.95 -15.19 -16.44
N HIS A 57 41.71 -15.65 -16.38
CA HIS A 57 40.69 -14.99 -15.60
C HIS A 57 40.91 -15.30 -14.11
N ASN A 58 41.19 -14.26 -13.32
CA ASN A 58 41.32 -14.37 -11.88
C ASN A 58 39.96 -14.80 -11.29
N ALA A 59 39.94 -15.86 -10.48
CA ALA A 59 38.74 -16.35 -9.79
C ALA A 59 38.01 -15.23 -9.02
N LYS A 60 38.74 -14.23 -8.51
CA LYS A 60 38.15 -13.04 -7.88
C LYS A 60 37.27 -12.25 -8.85
N VAL A 61 37.69 -12.07 -10.10
CA VAL A 61 36.95 -11.33 -11.13
C VAL A 61 35.68 -12.09 -11.51
N MET A 62 35.77 -13.41 -11.67
CA MET A 62 34.59 -14.24 -11.94
C MET A 62 33.60 -14.24 -10.77
N GLY A 63 34.09 -14.33 -9.53
CA GLY A 63 33.23 -14.20 -8.34
C GLY A 63 32.56 -12.82 -8.20
N HIS A 64 33.19 -11.74 -8.69
CA HIS A 64 32.54 -10.42 -8.77
C HIS A 64 31.47 -10.37 -9.87
N LEU A 65 31.71 -11.01 -11.01
CA LEU A 65 30.71 -11.11 -12.09
C LEU A 65 29.48 -11.89 -11.63
N ASP A 66 29.66 -13.03 -10.95
CA ASP A 66 28.55 -13.82 -10.42
C ASP A 66 27.71 -13.04 -9.41
N LYS A 67 28.37 -12.30 -8.51
CA LYS A 67 27.68 -11.40 -7.56
C LYS A 67 26.88 -10.30 -8.26
N ASN A 68 27.44 -9.70 -9.31
CA ASN A 68 26.73 -8.69 -10.10
C ASN A 68 25.52 -9.29 -10.82
N ILE A 69 25.64 -10.51 -11.35
CA ILE A 69 24.52 -11.23 -11.97
C ILE A 69 23.41 -11.49 -10.93
N GLN A 70 23.79 -11.91 -9.71
CA GLN A 70 22.84 -12.13 -8.62
C GLN A 70 22.11 -10.84 -8.23
N LEU A 71 22.85 -9.76 -7.99
CA LEU A 71 22.26 -8.46 -7.62
C LEU A 71 21.32 -7.94 -8.71
N ASN A 72 21.73 -8.00 -9.98
CA ASN A 72 20.89 -7.60 -11.10
C ASN A 72 19.60 -8.42 -11.17
N ARG A 73 19.66 -9.72 -10.88
CA ARG A 73 18.47 -10.58 -10.81
C ARG A 73 17.51 -10.15 -9.70
N GLU A 74 18.03 -9.83 -8.52
CA GLU A 74 17.22 -9.35 -7.39
C GLU A 74 16.52 -8.02 -7.74
N TYR A 75 17.23 -7.08 -8.38
CA TYR A 75 16.64 -5.84 -8.89
C TYR A 75 15.53 -6.10 -9.92
N LEU A 76 15.74 -7.00 -10.87
CA LEU A 76 14.72 -7.35 -11.87
C LEU A 76 13.45 -7.96 -11.24
N ILE A 77 13.61 -8.81 -10.23
CA ILE A 77 12.48 -9.40 -9.50
C ILE A 77 11.70 -8.31 -8.75
N ALA A 78 12.40 -7.39 -8.08
CA ALA A 78 11.77 -6.27 -7.38
C ALA A 78 11.00 -5.37 -8.37
N PHE A 79 11.61 -5.04 -9.52
CA PHE A 79 10.98 -4.25 -10.56
C PHE A 79 9.73 -4.95 -11.15
N GLN A 80 9.80 -6.26 -11.37
CA GLN A 80 8.65 -7.04 -11.84
C GLN A 80 7.48 -7.03 -10.85
N ARG A 81 7.76 -7.01 -9.53
CA ARG A 81 6.70 -6.87 -8.50
C ARG A 81 6.04 -5.50 -8.57
N GLN A 82 6.82 -4.44 -8.71
CA GLN A 82 6.30 -3.08 -8.86
C GLN A 82 5.43 -2.95 -10.13
N LEU A 83 5.90 -3.47 -11.26
CA LEU A 83 5.12 -3.48 -12.51
C LEU A 83 3.80 -4.24 -12.36
N LYS A 84 3.79 -5.41 -11.72
CA LYS A 84 2.54 -6.15 -11.46
C LYS A 84 1.56 -5.36 -10.60
N SER A 85 2.06 -4.64 -9.59
CA SER A 85 1.22 -3.75 -8.78
C SER A 85 0.58 -2.64 -9.62
N ILE A 86 1.36 -2.01 -10.51
CA ILE A 86 0.86 -0.96 -11.41
C ILE A 86 -0.16 -1.52 -12.40
N ILE A 87 0.13 -2.68 -13.01
CA ILE A 87 -0.80 -3.36 -13.93
C ILE A 87 -2.11 -3.69 -13.21
N ALA A 88 -2.07 -4.23 -11.99
CA ALA A 88 -3.27 -4.50 -11.20
C ALA A 88 -4.09 -3.22 -10.96
N GLN A 89 -3.43 -2.10 -10.63
CA GLN A 89 -4.10 -0.81 -10.48
C GLN A 89 -4.72 -0.30 -11.80
N LEU A 90 -4.06 -0.51 -12.93
CA LEU A 90 -4.56 -0.13 -14.26
C LEU A 90 -5.71 -1.03 -14.75
N GLU A 91 -5.62 -2.35 -14.57
CA GLU A 91 -6.69 -3.29 -14.90
C GLU A 91 -7.95 -3.02 -14.08
N LEU A 92 -7.79 -2.63 -12.82
CA LEU A 92 -8.90 -2.17 -11.99
C LEU A 92 -9.53 -0.87 -12.54
N ASN A 93 -8.72 0.06 -13.05
CA ASN A 93 -9.20 1.34 -13.59
C ASN A 93 -9.83 1.21 -15.00
N GLY A 94 -9.44 0.19 -15.79
CA GLY A 94 -9.80 0.07 -17.21
C GLY A 94 -11.02 -0.79 -17.54
N ARG A 95 -11.69 -1.41 -16.56
CA ARG A 95 -12.72 -2.44 -16.84
C ARG A 95 -14.09 -1.89 -17.27
N VAL A 96 -14.35 -0.60 -17.09
CA VAL A 96 -15.61 0.05 -17.51
C VAL A 96 -15.31 1.46 -18.07
N PRO A 97 -15.72 1.82 -19.31
CA PRO A 97 -15.33 3.07 -19.98
C PRO A 97 -15.82 4.39 -19.35
N SER A 98 -16.45 4.36 -18.18
CA SER A 98 -17.07 5.54 -17.56
C SER A 98 -17.14 5.50 -16.02
N ALA A 99 -16.56 4.48 -15.38
CA ALA A 99 -16.59 4.34 -13.92
C ALA A 99 -15.16 4.21 -13.38
N ASN A 100 -14.47 5.35 -13.26
CA ASN A 100 -13.11 5.45 -12.68
C ASN A 100 -13.12 5.44 -11.13
N GLY A 101 -14.04 4.70 -10.52
CA GLY A 101 -14.23 4.68 -9.07
C GLY A 101 -14.45 3.27 -8.58
N ASN A 102 -13.38 2.48 -8.44
CA ASN A 102 -13.47 1.28 -7.61
C ASN A 102 -13.33 1.73 -6.15
N PHE A 103 -14.48 1.77 -5.47
CA PHE A 103 -14.63 2.10 -4.06
C PHE A 103 -14.47 0.81 -3.25
N LEU A 104 -13.25 0.54 -2.80
CA LEU A 104 -12.99 -0.52 -1.84
C LEU A 104 -12.61 0.14 -0.52
N ASP A 105 -13.60 0.31 0.34
CA ASP A 105 -13.40 0.46 1.78
C ASP A 105 -13.60 -0.93 2.39
N ALA A 106 -12.60 -1.43 3.11
CA ALA A 106 -12.66 -2.74 3.74
C ALA A 106 -13.42 -2.71 5.07
N PHE A 107 -13.89 -1.52 5.50
CA PHE A 107 -14.52 -1.28 6.81
C PHE A 107 -13.65 -1.81 7.98
N ASP A 108 -12.34 -1.92 7.76
CA ASP A 108 -11.34 -2.41 8.70
C ASP A 108 -10.71 -1.29 9.54
N GLY A 109 -11.22 -0.06 9.40
CA GLY A 109 -10.71 1.13 10.05
C GLY A 109 -9.45 1.72 9.41
N SER A 110 -8.94 1.14 8.33
CA SER A 110 -7.80 1.70 7.58
C SER A 110 -8.23 2.96 6.81
N PRO A 111 -7.38 4.01 6.76
CA PRO A 111 -7.72 5.24 6.07
C PRO A 111 -7.86 5.00 4.56
N SER A 112 -9.09 5.09 4.04
CA SER A 112 -9.37 5.06 2.61
C SER A 112 -9.25 6.47 2.00
N ARG A 113 -9.23 6.56 0.66
CA ARG A 113 -9.19 7.86 -0.04
C ARG A 113 -10.48 8.67 0.10
N ILE A 114 -11.54 8.09 0.68
CA ILE A 114 -12.83 8.72 0.91
C ILE A 114 -13.10 8.66 2.41
N LYS A 115 -13.30 9.82 3.03
CA LYS A 115 -13.65 9.87 4.45
C LYS A 115 -15.17 9.79 4.60
N LEU A 116 -15.67 8.87 5.43
CA LEU A 116 -17.04 8.92 5.91
C LEU A 116 -17.23 10.19 6.73
N LEU A 117 -18.23 10.97 6.36
CA LEU A 117 -18.61 12.21 7.03
C LEU A 117 -19.72 11.85 8.02
N ASN A 118 -19.32 11.62 9.27
CA ASN A 118 -20.18 11.14 10.36
C ASN A 118 -20.55 12.25 11.34
N GLU A 119 -20.47 13.51 10.91
CA GLU A 119 -20.78 14.64 11.77
C GLU A 119 -22.28 14.67 12.09
N ALA A 120 -22.63 14.72 13.37
CA ALA A 120 -23.99 14.76 13.88
C ALA A 120 -24.09 15.66 15.11
N THR A 121 -25.22 16.35 15.27
CA THR A 121 -25.52 17.17 16.45
C THR A 121 -27.02 17.18 16.74
N HIS A 122 -27.37 17.52 17.97
CA HIS A 122 -28.77 17.69 18.39
C HIS A 122 -29.24 19.12 18.21
N VAL A 123 -30.54 19.24 17.93
CA VAL A 123 -31.29 20.49 17.85
C VAL A 123 -31.64 20.99 19.26
N LYS A 124 -31.44 22.29 19.51
CA LYS A 124 -31.64 22.94 20.82
C LYS A 124 -33.09 23.32 21.14
N ALA A 125 -33.92 23.53 20.12
CA ALA A 125 -35.29 24.03 20.23
C ALA A 125 -36.16 23.49 19.11
N ASP A 126 -37.48 23.52 19.27
CA ASP A 126 -38.41 23.11 18.21
C ASP A 126 -38.19 23.95 16.94
N ILE A 127 -38.24 23.29 15.78
CA ILE A 127 -38.03 23.89 14.46
C ILE A 127 -39.34 23.83 13.70
N SER A 128 -39.73 24.95 13.10
CA SER A 128 -40.85 25.00 12.17
C SER A 128 -40.38 24.77 10.72
N ALA A 129 -41.18 24.06 9.95
CA ALA A 129 -41.05 23.90 8.51
C ALA A 129 -41.06 25.25 7.80
N GLY A 130 -40.44 25.31 6.62
CA GLY A 130 -40.39 26.54 5.83
C GLY A 130 -39.19 26.63 4.92
N THR A 131 -38.89 27.85 4.48
CA THR A 131 -37.72 28.16 3.65
C THR A 131 -36.70 29.00 4.42
N ASN A 132 -35.41 28.80 4.13
CA ASN A 132 -34.29 29.42 4.84
C ASN A 132 -34.39 29.27 6.37
N VAL A 133 -34.67 28.05 6.82
CA VAL A 133 -34.90 27.75 8.24
C VAL A 133 -33.57 27.77 8.99
N ALA A 134 -33.52 28.50 10.10
CA ALA A 134 -32.37 28.57 10.99
C ALA A 134 -32.50 27.51 12.10
N VAL A 135 -31.68 26.47 12.02
CA VAL A 135 -31.67 25.34 12.95
C VAL A 135 -30.64 25.60 14.04
N SER A 136 -31.09 25.88 15.26
CA SER A 136 -30.18 26.03 16.41
C SER A 136 -29.76 24.66 16.93
N VAL A 137 -28.45 24.42 16.98
CA VAL A 137 -27.87 23.12 17.33
C VAL A 137 -26.92 23.22 18.52
N ILE A 138 -26.58 22.09 19.14
CA ILE A 138 -25.57 22.05 20.23
C ILE A 138 -24.21 22.53 19.74
N ASP A 139 -23.70 21.92 18.66
CA ASP A 139 -22.42 22.26 18.06
C ASP A 139 -22.54 22.28 16.53
N ALA A 140 -22.27 23.44 15.93
CA ALA A 140 -22.26 23.62 14.48
C ALA A 140 -20.85 23.51 13.86
N SER A 141 -19.79 23.37 14.67
CA SER A 141 -18.39 23.44 14.23
C SER A 141 -17.99 22.35 13.23
N GLN A 142 -18.71 21.23 13.25
CA GLN A 142 -18.46 20.06 12.41
C GLN A 142 -19.19 20.13 11.05
N PHE A 143 -20.05 21.14 10.84
CA PHE A 143 -20.85 21.28 9.61
C PHE A 143 -20.25 22.28 8.63
N ASN A 144 -20.47 22.04 7.34
CA ASN A 144 -20.03 22.92 6.26
C ASN A 144 -21.24 23.40 5.45
N ALA A 145 -21.19 24.67 5.04
CA ALA A 145 -22.16 25.22 4.09
C ALA A 145 -22.06 24.49 2.73
N PHE A 146 -23.15 24.53 1.97
CA PHE A 146 -23.31 23.91 0.66
C PHE A 146 -23.20 22.38 0.66
N THR A 147 -23.59 21.75 1.77
CA THR A 147 -23.64 20.29 1.90
C THR A 147 -25.05 19.83 2.24
N TYR A 148 -25.34 18.56 1.93
CA TYR A 148 -26.55 17.91 2.40
C TYR A 148 -26.33 17.34 3.80
N ALA A 149 -27.37 17.43 4.62
CA ALA A 149 -27.50 16.75 5.89
C ALA A 149 -28.91 16.18 5.97
N THR A 150 -29.08 15.16 6.80
CA THR A 150 -30.37 14.57 7.11
C THR A 150 -30.80 15.07 8.48
N ILE A 151 -32.05 15.50 8.59
CA ILE A 151 -32.67 15.82 9.88
C ILE A 151 -33.78 14.83 10.17
N PHE A 152 -33.78 14.32 11.40
CA PHE A 152 -34.73 13.31 11.82
C PHE A 152 -35.07 13.41 13.30
N ASP A 153 -36.30 13.03 13.62
CA ASP A 153 -36.76 12.78 14.99
C ASP A 153 -37.47 11.41 15.05
N GLY A 154 -38.24 11.16 16.12
CA GLY A 154 -38.97 9.91 16.27
C GLY A 154 -40.10 9.67 15.26
N THR A 155 -40.49 10.67 14.47
CA THR A 155 -41.66 10.63 13.56
C THR A 155 -41.30 11.02 12.12
N ASN A 156 -40.48 12.05 11.94
CA ASN A 156 -40.17 12.67 10.66
C ASN A 156 -38.71 12.43 10.27
N TYR A 157 -38.46 12.36 8.97
CA TYR A 157 -37.14 12.20 8.37
C TYR A 157 -37.11 12.94 7.03
N GLU A 158 -36.12 13.80 6.82
CA GLU A 158 -35.88 14.40 5.50
C GLU A 158 -34.42 14.81 5.27
N ASP A 159 -34.03 14.89 4.00
CA ASP A 159 -32.73 15.39 3.58
C ASP A 159 -32.82 16.89 3.27
N VAL A 160 -31.97 17.67 3.94
CA VAL A 160 -31.93 19.14 3.87
C VAL A 160 -30.62 19.63 3.29
N TYR A 161 -30.67 20.72 2.52
CA TYR A 161 -29.50 21.38 1.98
C TYR A 161 -29.07 22.55 2.88
N ILE A 162 -27.85 22.49 3.41
CA ILE A 162 -27.28 23.54 4.27
C ILE A 162 -26.76 24.69 3.40
N THR A 163 -27.31 25.88 3.59
CA THR A 163 -26.92 27.10 2.85
C THR A 163 -25.89 27.94 3.60
N ALA A 164 -25.91 27.92 4.92
CA ALA A 164 -24.96 28.65 5.76
C ALA A 164 -24.77 27.95 7.12
N VAL A 165 -23.62 28.18 7.74
CA VAL A 165 -23.29 27.69 9.09
C VAL A 165 -22.69 28.85 9.88
N ASP A 166 -23.27 29.16 11.03
CA ASP A 166 -22.73 30.11 12.01
C ASP A 166 -22.25 29.33 13.25
N THR A 167 -20.93 29.17 13.36
CA THR A 167 -20.31 28.46 14.48
C THR A 167 -20.28 29.27 15.77
N SER A 168 -20.41 30.59 15.72
CA SER A 168 -20.45 31.45 16.91
C SER A 168 -21.83 31.40 17.56
N ALA A 169 -22.90 31.41 16.74
CA ALA A 169 -24.27 31.26 17.21
C ALA A 169 -24.73 29.80 17.36
N ASN A 170 -23.96 28.83 16.86
CA ASN A 170 -24.34 27.42 16.71
C ASN A 170 -25.67 27.25 15.96
N THR A 171 -25.72 27.83 14.77
CA THR A 171 -26.91 27.83 13.92
C THR A 171 -26.55 27.31 12.53
N ILE A 172 -27.36 26.40 12.01
CA ILE A 172 -27.25 25.86 10.66
C ILE A 172 -28.46 26.35 9.87
N THR A 173 -28.24 27.09 8.78
CA THR A 173 -29.32 27.53 7.90
C THR A 173 -29.52 26.51 6.79
N VAL A 174 -30.77 26.05 6.62
CA VAL A 174 -31.15 25.09 5.58
C VAL A 174 -32.14 25.69 4.60
N GLN A 175 -32.09 25.26 3.35
CA GLN A 175 -32.84 25.89 2.26
C GLN A 175 -34.35 25.72 2.39
N THR A 176 -34.83 24.49 2.54
CA THR A 176 -36.25 24.18 2.68
C THR A 176 -36.40 22.98 3.60
N MET A 177 -37.40 23.00 4.47
CA MET A 177 -37.84 21.90 5.31
C MET A 177 -39.35 21.69 5.15
N ALA A 178 -39.77 20.45 4.97
CA ALA A 178 -41.15 20.07 4.78
C ALA A 178 -41.88 19.80 6.12
N HIS A 179 -41.14 19.37 7.14
CA HIS A 179 -41.71 19.01 8.45
C HIS A 179 -41.22 19.90 9.58
N ASP A 180 -42.03 19.97 10.64
CA ASP A 180 -41.62 20.49 11.93
C ASP A 180 -40.82 19.41 12.68
N TYR A 181 -39.85 19.84 13.48
CA TYR A 181 -39.00 18.94 14.28
C TYR A 181 -38.98 19.38 15.74
N VAL A 182 -39.00 18.41 16.64
CA VAL A 182 -38.95 18.66 18.09
C VAL A 182 -37.52 18.93 18.57
N LYS A 183 -37.39 19.63 19.70
CA LYS A 183 -36.14 19.75 20.45
C LYS A 183 -35.54 18.36 20.69
N GLY A 184 -34.24 18.23 20.43
CA GLY A 184 -33.53 16.96 20.53
C GLY A 184 -33.47 16.15 19.25
N ALA A 185 -34.19 16.57 18.19
CA ALA A 185 -34.00 16.05 16.84
C ALA A 185 -32.50 16.07 16.45
N ILE A 186 -32.11 15.13 15.60
CA ILE A 186 -30.72 14.97 15.18
C ILE A 186 -30.59 15.47 13.75
N ILE A 187 -29.58 16.33 13.53
CA ILE A 187 -29.10 16.65 12.18
C ILE A 187 -27.74 15.98 12.00
N ALA A 188 -27.60 15.17 10.96
CA ALA A 188 -26.42 14.36 10.70
C ALA A 188 -26.06 14.35 9.21
N ARG A 189 -24.77 14.31 8.89
CA ARG A 189 -24.29 14.19 7.49
C ARG A 189 -24.34 12.76 6.96
N SER A 190 -24.30 11.80 7.88
CA SER A 190 -24.59 10.41 7.61
C SER A 190 -25.24 9.80 8.83
N THR A 191 -26.28 9.01 8.61
CA THR A 191 -26.86 8.14 9.63
C THR A 191 -26.18 6.78 9.67
N ALA A 192 -25.17 6.52 8.82
CA ALA A 192 -24.50 5.23 8.79
C ALA A 192 -23.46 5.11 9.91
N VAL A 193 -23.44 3.96 10.57
CA VAL A 193 -22.43 3.56 11.55
C VAL A 193 -21.66 2.39 10.98
N VAL A 194 -20.32 2.47 11.01
CA VAL A 194 -19.46 1.37 10.56
C VAL A 194 -19.18 0.46 11.74
N ASP A 195 -19.57 -0.81 11.61
CA ASP A 195 -19.15 -1.86 12.53
C ASP A 195 -17.85 -2.49 12.00
N THR A 196 -16.76 -2.22 12.70
CA THR A 196 -15.42 -2.72 12.32
C THR A 196 -15.19 -4.18 12.70
N GLU A 197 -16.02 -4.77 13.57
CA GLU A 197 -15.90 -6.18 13.95
C GLU A 197 -16.57 -7.09 12.92
N THR A 198 -17.78 -6.71 12.47
CA THR A 198 -18.52 -7.44 11.45
C THR A 198 -18.22 -6.98 10.02
N GLN A 199 -17.54 -5.84 9.86
CA GLN A 199 -17.21 -5.20 8.58
C GLN A 199 -18.47 -4.79 7.78
N GLU A 200 -19.51 -4.36 8.49
CA GLU A 200 -20.79 -3.97 7.91
C GLU A 200 -21.11 -2.49 8.15
N MET A 201 -21.92 -1.91 7.26
CA MET A 201 -22.55 -0.61 7.49
C MET A 201 -23.93 -0.82 8.10
N LEU A 202 -24.14 -0.26 9.28
CA LEU A 202 -25.39 -0.30 10.00
C LEU A 202 -26.09 1.07 9.95
N VAL A 203 -27.40 1.05 10.20
CA VAL A 203 -28.16 2.28 10.45
C VAL A 203 -27.89 2.72 11.88
N GLY A 204 -27.51 3.98 12.04
CA GLY A 204 -27.21 4.59 13.33
C GLY A 204 -28.44 4.68 14.22
N PRO A 205 -28.31 4.40 15.53
CA PRO A 205 -29.43 4.39 16.43
C PRO A 205 -29.93 5.81 16.72
N HIS A 206 -31.24 5.94 16.94
CA HIS A 206 -31.80 7.12 17.61
C HIS A 206 -31.55 6.98 19.12
N THR A 207 -30.66 7.80 19.69
CA THR A 207 -30.43 7.81 21.14
C THR A 207 -31.56 8.53 21.86
N VAL A 208 -32.19 7.86 22.83
CA VAL A 208 -33.19 8.44 23.74
C VAL A 208 -32.55 8.60 25.11
N TYR A 209 -32.61 9.80 25.68
CA TYR A 209 -32.10 10.08 27.04
C TYR A 209 -33.26 10.14 28.02
N GLU A 210 -33.15 9.42 29.13
CA GLU A 210 -34.02 9.57 30.29
C GLU A 210 -33.28 10.44 31.34
N VAL A 211 -33.91 11.53 31.77
CA VAL A 211 -33.34 12.44 32.77
C VAL A 211 -34.13 12.30 34.06
N GLU A 212 -33.47 11.79 35.10
CA GLU A 212 -34.02 11.76 36.45
C GLU A 212 -33.47 12.95 37.26
N LEU A 213 -34.36 13.81 37.75
CA LEU A 213 -34.01 14.91 38.66
C LEU A 213 -33.98 14.37 40.09
N VAL A 214 -32.78 14.10 40.61
CA VAL A 214 -32.60 13.81 42.05
C VAL A 214 -32.48 15.14 42.79
N GLU A 215 -33.53 15.49 43.53
CA GLU A 215 -33.50 16.63 44.45
C GLU A 215 -32.63 16.27 45.65
N VAL A 216 -31.57 17.06 45.90
CA VAL A 216 -30.78 16.93 47.12
C VAL A 216 -31.51 17.71 48.22
N VAL A 217 -32.08 16.99 49.17
CA VAL A 217 -32.74 17.54 50.39
C VAL A 217 -31.71 18.10 51.36
#